data_AF-A0A922EP66-F1
#
_entry.id   AF-A0A922EP66-F1
#
_cell.length_a   1.000
_cell.length_b   1.000
_cell.length_c   1.000
_cell.angle_alpha   90.00
_cell.angle_beta   90.00
_cell.angle_gamma   90.00
#
_symmetry.space_group_name_H-M   'P 1'
#
loop_
_entity.id
_entity.type
_entity.pdbx_description
1 polymer ?
#
loop_
_entity_poly.entity_id
_entity_poly.type
_entity_poly.pdbx_seq_one_letter_code
_entity_poly.pdbx_strand_id
1 'polypeptide(L)'
;MQRFKIGVDAKNLQVAMNPGSDNKSTNTITYGNLEIKVPSAVVEVSIKEKTNDKEVRAKAKKILEGYVSEMKNALEDKTIRPKLEPAFKKEIEYAINGHLNGWLEYVQNPQSDIEQINTHLKRNQQEIYDPIIAKIKKLKQSSSST
;
A
#
# COMPACT_ATOMS: atom_id res chain seq x y z
N MET A 1 34.62 -6.53 0.27
CA MET A 1 33.62 -6.78 -0.80
C MET A 1 32.67 -7.86 -0.33
N GLN A 2 31.41 -7.52 -0.07
CA GLN A 2 30.39 -8.45 0.41
C GLN A 2 29.79 -9.16 -0.80
N ARG A 3 29.86 -10.49 -0.84
CA ARG A 3 29.25 -11.33 -1.88
C ARG A 3 27.88 -11.79 -1.41
N PHE A 4 26.84 -11.47 -2.16
CA PHE A 4 25.49 -11.97 -1.93
C PHE A 4 25.25 -13.20 -2.81
N LYS A 5 24.68 -14.25 -2.22
CA LYS A 5 24.13 -15.39 -2.97
C LYS A 5 22.62 -15.24 -2.99
N ILE A 6 22.04 -15.22 -4.18
CA ILE A 6 20.60 -15.36 -4.39
C ILE A 6 20.40 -16.78 -4.92
N GLY A 7 19.70 -17.63 -4.15
CA GLY A 7 19.26 -18.95 -4.60
C GLY A 7 17.84 -18.85 -5.12
N VAL A 8 17.59 -19.36 -6.33
CA VAL A 8 16.24 -19.48 -6.91
C VAL A 8 15.86 -20.96 -6.90
N ASP A 9 14.74 -21.32 -6.29
CA ASP A 9 14.22 -22.69 -6.33
C ASP A 9 13.70 -22.97 -7.76
N ALA A 10 14.34 -23.91 -8.45
CA ALA A 10 14.14 -24.17 -9.88
C ALA A 10 12.71 -24.59 -10.25
N LYS A 11 11.83 -24.87 -9.28
CA LYS A 11 10.46 -25.33 -9.53
C LYS A 11 9.51 -24.28 -10.09
N ASN A 12 9.82 -22.98 -9.99
CA ASN A 12 8.89 -21.90 -10.35
C ASN A 12 9.46 -20.87 -11.35
N LEU A 13 10.47 -21.24 -12.14
CA LEU A 13 11.02 -20.33 -13.15
C LEU A 13 10.12 -20.34 -14.40
N GLN A 14 9.34 -19.27 -14.61
CA GLN A 14 8.64 -19.03 -15.87
C GLN A 14 9.39 -17.94 -16.65
N VAL A 15 9.81 -18.29 -17.88
CA VAL A 15 10.45 -17.36 -18.81
C VAL A 15 9.42 -16.97 -19.86
N ALA A 16 8.98 -15.71 -19.86
CA ALA A 16 8.17 -15.15 -20.94
C ALA A 16 9.09 -14.45 -21.95
N MET A 17 9.02 -14.85 -23.22
CA MET A 17 9.75 -14.23 -24.30
C MET A 17 8.88 -13.15 -24.96
N ASN A 18 9.45 -11.97 -25.21
CA ASN A 18 8.80 -10.92 -25.98
C ASN A 18 9.44 -10.90 -27.39
N PRO A 19 8.71 -11.31 -28.45
CA PRO A 19 9.29 -11.41 -29.79
C PRO A 19 9.43 -10.01 -30.40
N GLY A 20 10.58 -9.35 -30.18
CA GLY A 20 10.79 -8.02 -30.75
C GLY A 20 12.11 -7.29 -30.50
N SER A 21 13.16 -7.92 -29.93
CA SER A 21 14.45 -7.22 -29.77
C SER A 21 15.64 -8.01 -30.33
N ASP A 22 16.29 -7.44 -31.35
CA ASP A 22 17.48 -7.96 -32.02
C ASP A 22 18.77 -7.80 -31.19
N ASN A 23 18.73 -7.99 -29.87
CA ASN A 23 19.88 -7.75 -28.99
C ASN A 23 20.76 -9.01 -28.85
N LYS A 24 21.94 -8.99 -29.50
CA LYS A 24 22.84 -10.14 -29.73
C LYS A 24 23.77 -10.57 -28.57
N SER A 25 23.64 -10.04 -27.36
CA SER A 25 24.46 -10.48 -26.22
C SER A 25 23.77 -11.60 -25.46
N THR A 26 24.42 -12.76 -25.31
CA THR A 26 23.90 -13.90 -24.53
C THR A 26 24.74 -14.14 -23.28
N ASN A 27 24.11 -14.33 -22.13
CA ASN A 27 24.78 -14.84 -20.93
C ASN A 27 24.53 -16.35 -20.85
N THR A 28 25.60 -17.13 -20.68
CA THR A 28 25.52 -18.60 -20.59
C THR A 28 25.53 -19.01 -19.12
N ILE A 29 24.54 -19.79 -18.68
CA ILE A 29 24.54 -20.46 -17.38
C ILE A 29 24.61 -21.96 -17.64
N THR A 30 25.67 -22.61 -17.15
CA THR A 30 25.90 -24.05 -17.32
C THR A 30 25.63 -24.79 -16.02
N TYR A 31 24.75 -25.78 -16.05
CA TYR A 31 24.58 -26.76 -14.97
C TYR A 31 24.40 -28.16 -15.56
N GLY A 32 25.41 -29.02 -15.41
CA GLY A 32 25.43 -30.32 -16.09
C GLY A 32 25.42 -30.17 -17.62
N ASN A 33 24.54 -30.93 -18.30
CA ASN A 33 24.45 -30.98 -19.76
C ASN A 33 23.38 -30.03 -20.36
N LEU A 34 22.95 -29.00 -19.62
CA LEU A 34 21.97 -28.01 -20.07
C LEU A 34 22.64 -26.66 -20.35
N GLU A 35 22.53 -26.19 -21.59
CA GLU A 35 22.97 -24.86 -22.03
C GLU A 35 21.73 -24.00 -22.31
N ILE A 36 21.51 -22.95 -21.52
CA ILE A 36 20.43 -21.97 -21.72
C ILE A 36 21.06 -20.67 -22.23
N LYS A 37 20.70 -20.27 -23.46
CA LYS A 37 21.11 -19.00 -24.07
C LYS A 37 20.02 -17.95 -23.85
N VAL A 38 20.28 -16.96 -23.01
CA VAL A 38 19.34 -15.84 -22.76
C VAL A 38 19.88 -14.56 -23.38
N PRO A 39 19.18 -13.92 -24.33
CA PRO A 39 19.53 -12.58 -24.82
C PRO A 39 19.47 -11.57 -23.66
N SER A 40 20.40 -10.60 -23.62
CA SER A 40 20.42 -9.53 -22.62
C SER A 40 19.29 -8.53 -22.85
N ALA A 41 18.06 -8.94 -22.58
CA ALA A 41 16.97 -8.03 -22.31
C ALA A 41 17.02 -7.67 -20.82
N VAL A 42 16.74 -6.40 -20.51
CA VAL A 42 16.57 -5.89 -19.15
C VAL A 42 15.58 -6.81 -18.44
N VAL A 43 16.07 -7.61 -17.48
CA VAL A 43 15.23 -8.51 -16.70
C VAL A 43 14.51 -7.64 -15.67
N GLU A 44 13.29 -7.21 -15.99
CA GLU A 44 12.37 -6.70 -14.97
C GLU A 44 11.90 -7.87 -14.10
N VAL A 45 12.66 -8.14 -13.02
CA VAL A 45 12.27 -9.11 -12.00
C VAL A 45 11.11 -8.52 -11.20
N SER A 46 9.88 -8.84 -11.60
CA SER A 46 8.69 -8.56 -10.78
C SER A 46 8.50 -9.68 -9.76
N ILE A 47 9.01 -9.47 -8.55
CA ILE A 47 8.71 -10.35 -7.41
C ILE A 47 7.24 -10.11 -7.04
N LYS A 48 6.34 -11.01 -7.44
CA LYS A 48 5.02 -11.12 -6.81
C LYS A 48 5.25 -11.68 -5.41
N GLU A 49 5.51 -10.79 -4.46
CA GLU A 49 5.53 -11.11 -3.04
C GLU A 49 4.16 -11.74 -2.73
N LYS A 50 4.12 -13.03 -2.40
CA LYS A 50 2.89 -13.71 -1.99
C LYS A 50 2.55 -13.23 -0.58
N THR A 51 2.03 -12.01 -0.46
CA THR A 51 1.56 -11.46 0.80
C THR A 51 0.39 -12.30 1.27
N ASN A 52 0.46 -12.83 2.48
CA ASN A 52 -0.63 -13.60 3.08
C ASN A 52 -1.86 -12.70 3.24
N ASP A 53 -3.05 -13.14 2.81
CA ASP A 53 -4.31 -12.40 2.95
C ASP A 53 -4.54 -11.87 4.38
N LYS A 54 -4.14 -12.65 5.39
CA LYS A 54 -4.20 -12.22 6.80
C LYS A 54 -3.32 -11.01 7.07
N GLU A 55 -2.13 -10.98 6.48
CA GLU A 55 -1.18 -9.88 6.61
C GLU A 55 -1.67 -8.63 5.87
N VAL A 56 -2.24 -8.80 4.67
CA VAL A 56 -2.86 -7.70 3.91
C VAL A 56 -4.00 -7.07 4.73
N ARG A 57 -4.90 -7.88 5.28
CA ARG A 57 -5.98 -7.39 6.15
C ARG A 57 -5.45 -6.71 7.40
N ALA A 58 -4.44 -7.27 8.06
CA ALA A 58 -3.85 -6.66 9.26
C ALA A 58 -3.22 -5.29 8.96
N LYS A 59 -2.49 -5.17 7.84
CA LYS A 59 -1.94 -3.89 7.37
C LYS A 59 -3.05 -2.89 7.04
N ALA A 60 -4.07 -3.32 6.31
CA ALA A 60 -5.24 -2.52 5.97
C ALA A 60 -5.95 -1.97 7.22
N LYS A 61 -6.23 -2.85 8.18
CA LYS A 61 -6.88 -2.51 9.45
C LYS A 61 -6.08 -1.44 10.18
N LYS A 62 -4.77 -1.63 10.35
CA LYS A 62 -3.90 -0.68 11.04
C LYS A 62 -3.91 0.71 10.38
N ILE A 63 -3.90 0.77 9.05
CA ILE A 63 -3.96 2.04 8.30
C ILE A 63 -5.30 2.75 8.56
N LEU A 64 -6.41 2.03 8.40
CA LEU A 64 -7.76 2.60 8.62
C LEU A 64 -7.97 3.04 10.08
N GLU A 65 -7.54 2.24 11.05
CA GLU A 65 -7.59 2.59 12.48
C GLU A 65 -6.77 3.85 12.78
N GLY A 66 -5.61 4.00 12.13
CA GLY A 66 -4.80 5.22 12.23
C GLY A 66 -5.56 6.46 11.79
N TYR A 67 -6.22 6.41 10.63
CA TYR A 67 -7.05 7.53 10.16
C TYR A 67 -8.22 7.84 11.09
N VAL A 68 -8.95 6.82 11.54
CA VAL A 68 -10.06 7.00 12.50
C VAL A 68 -9.55 7.65 13.78
N SER A 69 -8.41 7.19 14.30
CA SER A 69 -7.82 7.76 15.51
C SER A 69 -7.42 9.22 15.32
N GLU A 70 -6.69 9.56 14.25
CA GLU A 70 -6.28 10.94 14.00
C GLU A 70 -7.49 11.89 13.84
N MET A 71 -8.52 11.44 13.13
CA MET A 71 -9.75 12.20 12.91
C MET A 71 -10.58 12.37 14.20
N LYS A 72 -10.77 11.31 15.00
CA LYS A 72 -11.46 11.38 16.29
C LYS A 72 -10.73 12.30 17.26
N ASN A 73 -9.39 12.17 17.34
CA ASN A 73 -8.57 13.03 18.18
C ASN A 73 -8.79 14.50 17.82
N ALA A 74 -8.90 14.87 16.52
CA ALA A 74 -9.17 16.25 16.14
C ALA A 74 -10.55 16.76 16.61
N LEU A 75 -11.57 15.90 16.64
CA LEU A 75 -12.92 16.24 17.12
C LEU A 75 -12.99 16.36 18.64
N GLU A 76 -12.10 15.71 19.38
CA GLU A 76 -12.10 15.65 20.84
C GLU A 76 -11.06 16.58 21.49
N ASP A 77 -9.99 16.92 20.75
CA ASP A 77 -8.91 17.79 21.21
C ASP A 77 -9.41 19.20 21.50
N LYS A 78 -9.24 19.65 22.73
CA LYS A 78 -9.73 20.95 23.23
C LYS A 78 -9.08 22.15 22.55
N THR A 79 -7.90 21.99 21.95
CA THR A 79 -7.16 23.06 21.26
C THR A 79 -7.51 23.12 19.77
N ILE A 80 -7.84 21.98 19.16
CA ILE A 80 -8.14 21.87 17.73
C ILE A 80 -9.63 21.98 17.45
N ARG A 81 -10.47 21.31 18.23
CA ARG A 81 -11.92 21.29 18.03
C ARG A 81 -12.54 22.68 17.86
N PRO A 82 -12.18 23.72 18.63
CA PRO A 82 -12.74 25.07 18.44
C PRO A 82 -12.32 25.73 17.11
N LYS A 83 -11.22 25.26 16.49
CA LYS A 83 -10.70 25.76 15.21
C LYS A 83 -11.26 25.00 14.00
N LEU A 84 -12.06 23.95 14.23
CA LEU A 84 -12.72 23.21 13.16
C LEU A 84 -14.01 23.93 12.74
N GLU A 85 -14.02 24.49 11.54
CA GLU A 85 -15.23 25.04 10.94
C GLU A 85 -16.34 23.97 10.88
N PRO A 86 -17.63 24.34 11.08
CA PRO A 86 -18.73 23.37 11.15
C PRO A 86 -18.83 22.43 9.95
N ALA A 87 -18.54 22.92 8.74
CA ALA A 87 -18.54 22.11 7.52
C ALA A 87 -17.44 21.05 7.55
N PHE A 88 -16.23 21.43 7.99
CA PHE A 88 -15.11 20.50 8.08
C PHE A 88 -15.32 19.47 9.20
N LYS A 89 -15.97 19.86 10.29
CA LYS A 89 -16.36 18.93 11.35
C LYS A 89 -17.29 17.84 10.82
N LYS A 90 -18.32 18.22 10.05
CA LYS A 90 -19.24 17.26 9.40
C LYS A 90 -18.52 16.36 8.40
N GLU A 91 -17.55 16.89 7.66
CA GLU A 91 -16.72 16.12 6.74
C GLU A 91 -15.93 15.02 7.47
N ILE A 92 -15.31 15.36 8.61
CA ILE A 92 -14.60 14.39 9.46
C ILE A 92 -15.58 13.33 10.02
N GLU A 93 -16.72 13.77 10.56
CA GLU A 93 -17.74 12.87 11.12
C GLU A 93 -18.28 11.91 10.05
N TYR A 94 -18.49 12.39 8.81
CA TYR A 94 -18.90 11.57 7.67
C TYR A 94 -17.81 10.60 7.25
N ALA A 95 -16.54 11.04 7.17
CA ALA A 95 -15.43 10.17 6.82
C ALA A 95 -15.27 9.01 7.83
N ILE A 96 -15.45 9.28 9.14
CA ILE A 96 -15.42 8.24 10.17
C ILE A 96 -16.64 7.32 10.07
N ASN A 97 -17.84 7.89 10.23
CA ASN A 97 -19.05 7.11 10.48
C ASN A 97 -19.69 6.57 9.19
N GLY A 98 -19.59 7.34 8.10
CA GLY A 98 -20.17 6.98 6.80
C GLY A 98 -19.24 6.13 5.94
N HIS A 99 -17.95 6.03 6.27
CA HIS A 99 -16.98 5.38 5.38
C HIS A 99 -15.96 4.50 6.10
N LEU A 100 -15.09 5.06 6.95
CA LEU A 100 -13.98 4.32 7.56
C LEU A 100 -14.44 3.15 8.44
N ASN A 101 -15.50 3.33 9.25
CA ASN A 101 -16.02 2.25 10.11
C ASN A 101 -16.53 1.05 9.29
N GLY A 102 -17.25 1.29 8.19
CA GLY A 102 -17.72 0.22 7.30
C GLY A 102 -16.57 -0.54 6.63
N TRP A 103 -15.50 0.17 6.27
CA TRP A 103 -14.30 -0.47 5.72
C TRP A 103 -13.48 -1.24 6.76
N LEU A 104 -13.47 -0.78 8.01
CA LEU A 104 -12.88 -1.53 9.12
C LEU A 104 -13.63 -2.84 9.36
N GLU A 105 -14.96 -2.83 9.30
CA GLU A 105 -15.77 -4.05 9.36
C GLU A 105 -15.48 -4.95 8.16
N TYR A 106 -15.44 -4.38 6.95
CA TYR A 106 -15.16 -5.12 5.71
C TYR A 106 -13.80 -5.83 5.74
N VAL A 107 -12.74 -5.15 6.19
CA VAL A 107 -11.39 -5.73 6.29
C VAL A 107 -11.32 -6.87 7.31
N GLN A 108 -12.11 -6.81 8.37
CA GLN A 108 -12.15 -7.82 9.43
C GLN A 108 -12.93 -9.07 9.03
N ASN A 109 -13.85 -8.96 8.07
CA ASN A 109 -14.57 -10.11 7.54
C ASN A 109 -13.63 -10.98 6.67
N PRO A 110 -13.39 -12.27 7.02
CA PRO A 110 -12.47 -13.14 6.30
C PRO A 110 -12.93 -13.50 4.87
N GLN A 111 -14.21 -13.28 4.55
CA GLN A 111 -14.79 -13.56 3.23
C GLN A 111 -14.68 -12.36 2.27
N SER A 112 -14.29 -11.18 2.75
CA SER A 112 -14.18 -9.97 1.93
C SER A 112 -13.05 -10.06 0.92
N ASP A 113 -13.20 -9.41 -0.24
CA ASP A 113 -12.21 -9.46 -1.31
C ASP A 113 -10.95 -8.63 -0.99
N ILE A 114 -9.78 -9.27 -1.07
CA ILE A 114 -8.47 -8.65 -0.86
C ILE A 114 -8.15 -7.62 -1.95
N GLU A 115 -8.51 -7.87 -3.21
CA GLU A 115 -8.29 -6.93 -4.30
C GLU A 115 -9.10 -5.65 -4.07
N GLN A 116 -10.34 -5.81 -3.61
CA GLN A 116 -11.21 -4.68 -3.27
C GLN A 116 -10.67 -3.88 -2.07
N ILE A 117 -10.14 -4.55 -1.04
CA ILE A 117 -9.48 -3.89 0.10
C ILE A 117 -8.28 -3.07 -0.39
N ASN A 118 -7.42 -3.65 -1.22
CA ASN A 118 -6.23 -2.96 -1.74
C ASN A 118 -6.60 -1.77 -2.64
N THR A 119 -7.59 -1.95 -3.52
CA THR A 119 -8.10 -0.91 -4.41
C THR A 119 -8.66 0.25 -3.61
N HIS A 120 -9.48 -0.05 -2.60
CA HIS A 120 -10.04 0.95 -1.72
C HIS A 120 -8.98 1.75 -0.99
N LEU A 121 -8.00 1.08 -0.37
CA LEU A 121 -6.91 1.74 0.33
C LEU A 121 -6.14 2.65 -0.62
N LYS A 122 -5.70 2.13 -1.77
CA LYS A 122 -4.89 2.90 -2.72
C LYS A 122 -5.61 4.18 -3.17
N ARG A 123 -6.91 4.09 -3.45
CA ARG A 123 -7.70 5.22 -3.95
C ARG A 123 -8.08 6.20 -2.84
N ASN A 124 -8.75 5.73 -1.80
CA ASN A 124 -9.38 6.60 -0.81
C ASN A 124 -8.39 7.18 0.19
N GLN A 125 -7.22 6.55 0.36
CA GLN A 125 -6.14 7.12 1.15
C GLN A 125 -5.73 8.49 0.62
N GLN A 126 -5.46 8.57 -0.69
CA GLN A 126 -5.00 9.80 -1.32
C GLN A 126 -6.15 10.78 -1.60
N GLU A 127 -7.32 10.28 -2.01
CA GLU A 127 -8.44 11.13 -2.42
C GLU A 127 -9.24 11.70 -1.25
N ILE A 128 -9.32 11.00 -0.13
CA ILE A 128 -10.22 11.35 0.98
C ILE A 128 -9.45 11.54 2.29
N TYR A 129 -8.68 10.54 2.72
CA TYR A 129 -8.15 10.55 4.09
C TYR A 129 -6.96 11.50 4.27
N ASP A 130 -5.98 11.45 3.37
CA ASP A 130 -4.79 12.29 3.42
C ASP A 130 -5.11 13.79 3.37
N PRO A 131 -6.02 14.29 2.52
CA PRO A 131 -6.44 15.70 2.54
C PRO A 131 -7.04 16.15 3.87
N ILE A 132 -7.90 15.32 4.49
CA ILE A 132 -8.51 15.61 5.79
C ILE A 132 -7.41 15.69 6.87
N ILE A 133 -6.51 14.70 6.90
CA ILE A 133 -5.40 14.66 7.85
C ILE A 133 -4.45 15.85 7.66
N ALA A 134 -4.12 16.21 6.42
CA ALA A 134 -3.26 17.36 6.13
C ALA A 134 -3.87 18.66 6.67
N LYS A 135 -5.19 18.84 6.51
CA LYS A 135 -5.90 20.00 7.04
C LYS A 135 -5.91 20.01 8.57
N ILE A 136 -6.11 18.86 9.23
CA ILE A 136 -5.99 18.72 10.69
C ILE A 136 -4.57 19.09 11.16
N LYS A 137 -3.52 18.60 10.48
CA LYS A 137 -2.12 18.89 10.82
C LYS A 137 -1.79 20.37 10.69
N LYS A 138 -2.30 21.05 9.66
CA LYS A 138 -2.14 22.50 9.49
C LYS A 138 -2.76 23.29 10.65
N LEU A 139 -3.92 22.86 11.16
CA LEU A 139 -4.55 23.47 12.34
C LEU A 139 -3.78 23.20 13.64
N LYS A 140 -3.11 22.04 13.76
CA LYS A 140 -2.22 21.74 14.89
C LYS A 140 -0.99 22.65 14.91
N GLN A 141 -0.34 22.83 13.76
CA GLN A 141 0.85 23.69 13.65
C GLN A 141 0.56 25.16 13.97
N SER A 142 -0.62 25.67 13.63
CA SER A 142 -1.03 27.03 14.03
C SER A 142 -1.41 27.15 15.52
N SER A 143 -1.42 26.05 16.27
CA SER A 143 -1.71 26.01 17.72
C SER A 143 -0.46 25.93 18.58
N SER A 144 0.67 25.50 18.02
CA SER A 144 1.96 25.37 18.70
C SER A 144 2.86 26.60 18.59
N SER A 145 2.45 27.61 17.82
CA SER A 145 3.24 28.84 17.57
C SER A 145 2.69 30.07 18.29
N THR A 146 1.88 29.90 19.34
CA THR A 146 1.31 31.00 20.16
C THR A 146 1.45 30.62 21.62
#